data_AF-A0A0A1SZK7-F1
#
_entry.id   AF-A0A0A1SZK7-F1
#
_cell.length_a   1.000
_cell.length_b   1.000
_cell.length_c   1.000
_cell.angle_alpha   90.00
_cell.angle_beta   90.00
_cell.angle_gamma   90.00
#
_symmetry.space_group_name_H-M   'P 1'
#
loop_
_entity.id
_entity.type
_entity.pdbx_description
1 polymer ?
#
loop_
_entity_poly.entity_id
_entity_poly.type
_entity_poly.pdbx_seq_one_letter_code
_entity_poly.pdbx_strand_id
1 'polypeptide(L)'
;MNGMNGNVPGAGMPIPTPAGHQAELNYIYSMVEELSRQLADNRRVTEEIVTGLGRVRNKAKVQALDNGQMIDSAAEEINGQERNLDTLISVLTESLEKAKHSRDQNAALLSQYANALAAMLKQFHEYKSKHVSDVASWHRSYREQLDEARRENSRLREQIWEMQSHASRANDGLRQFRQKYDEDEKRWDARVEDIASRQELRFWKRMAMPELGDEDPYWSGDDDVIDVAEKMRLATLDARAAQEQHQQMLMEEEGVEGHILIGGIAMQRDEVTGTPVPVPPPRPLSAGSSTGSTG
;
A
#
# COMPACT_ATOMS: atom_id res chain seq x y z
N MET A 1 52.36 -79.68 12.39
CA MET A 1 53.74 -80.18 12.49
C MET A 1 54.60 -79.46 11.46
N ASN A 2 55.76 -78.97 11.92
CA ASN A 2 56.93 -78.43 11.21
C ASN A 2 56.96 -78.58 9.67
N GLY A 3 57.30 -77.58 8.87
CA GLY A 3 58.38 -76.61 9.10
C GLY A 3 59.74 -77.27 8.85
N MET A 4 60.01 -77.67 7.60
CA MET A 4 61.30 -78.24 7.19
C MET A 4 61.79 -77.50 5.94
N ASN A 5 62.48 -76.38 6.19
CA ASN A 5 63.30 -75.69 5.21
C ASN A 5 64.66 -76.39 5.18
N GLY A 6 65.00 -76.99 4.03
CA GLY A 6 66.24 -77.74 3.80
C GLY A 6 66.99 -77.19 2.59
N ASN A 7 67.82 -76.19 2.85
CA ASN A 7 69.18 -75.99 2.35
C ASN A 7 69.59 -76.57 0.96
N VAL A 8 69.76 -75.64 0.02
CA VAL A 8 70.64 -75.57 -1.17
C VAL A 8 71.93 -76.42 -1.06
N PRO A 9 72.44 -77.09 -2.12
CA PRO A 9 73.48 -76.45 -2.95
C PRO A 9 73.59 -76.90 -4.44
N GLY A 10 74.13 -76.01 -5.29
CA GLY A 10 74.75 -76.37 -6.58
C GLY A 10 74.13 -75.63 -7.77
N ALA A 11 74.61 -74.43 -8.16
CA ALA A 11 75.86 -74.23 -8.89
C ALA A 11 76.07 -75.25 -10.02
N GLY A 12 75.23 -75.15 -11.06
CA GLY A 12 75.40 -75.83 -12.35
C GLY A 12 75.38 -74.78 -13.47
N MET A 13 76.53 -74.60 -14.11
CA MET A 13 76.80 -73.69 -15.22
C MET A 13 75.75 -73.80 -16.34
N PRO A 14 75.34 -72.71 -17.02
CA PRO A 14 74.50 -72.81 -18.20
C PRO A 14 75.35 -73.30 -19.37
N ILE A 15 75.32 -74.61 -19.62
CA ILE A 15 75.70 -75.16 -20.92
C ILE A 15 74.59 -74.72 -21.89
N PRO A 16 74.90 -74.02 -23.00
CA PRO A 16 73.88 -73.55 -23.92
C PRO A 16 73.12 -74.74 -24.51
N THR A 17 71.89 -74.94 -24.04
CA THR A 17 70.93 -75.85 -24.64
C THR A 17 70.67 -75.38 -26.08
N PRO A 18 70.71 -76.26 -27.10
CA PRO A 18 70.44 -75.90 -28.48
C PRO A 18 69.14 -75.09 -28.61
N ALA A 19 69.13 -74.06 -29.45
CA ALA A 19 68.11 -73.01 -29.51
C ALA A 19 66.64 -73.50 -29.67
N GLY A 20 66.43 -74.74 -30.12
CA GLY A 20 65.10 -75.36 -30.23
C GLY A 20 64.61 -76.08 -28.96
N HIS A 21 65.51 -76.56 -28.10
CA HIS A 21 65.11 -77.40 -26.96
C HIS A 21 64.33 -76.61 -25.89
N GLN A 22 64.71 -75.37 -25.63
CA GLN A 22 63.96 -74.49 -24.72
C GLN A 22 62.60 -74.09 -25.31
N ALA A 23 62.51 -73.94 -26.64
CA ALA A 23 61.25 -73.62 -27.32
C ALA A 23 60.28 -74.83 -27.29
N GLU A 24 60.80 -76.04 -27.53
CA GLU A 24 60.03 -77.29 -27.42
C GLU A 24 59.58 -77.57 -25.98
N LEU A 25 60.46 -77.34 -24.99
CA LEU A 25 60.08 -77.48 -23.58
C LEU A 25 59.01 -76.47 -23.19
N ASN A 26 59.13 -75.20 -23.61
CA ASN A 26 58.08 -74.20 -23.38
C ASN A 26 56.77 -74.57 -24.07
N TYR A 27 56.82 -75.13 -25.28
CA TYR A 27 55.64 -75.62 -26.00
C TYR A 27 54.97 -76.81 -25.27
N ILE A 28 55.77 -77.77 -24.79
CA ILE A 28 55.30 -78.91 -24.01
C ILE A 28 54.71 -78.42 -22.67
N TYR A 29 55.34 -77.48 -21.98
CA TYR A 29 54.81 -76.91 -20.74
C TYR A 29 53.50 -76.15 -20.99
N SER A 30 53.39 -75.37 -22.05
CA SER A 30 52.13 -74.71 -22.40
C SER A 30 51.03 -75.72 -22.76
N MET A 31 51.37 -76.80 -23.45
CA MET A 31 50.40 -77.85 -23.82
C MET A 31 49.98 -78.67 -22.60
N VAL A 32 50.88 -78.94 -21.66
CA VAL A 32 50.56 -79.61 -20.39
C VAL A 32 49.72 -78.70 -19.49
N GLU A 33 50.03 -77.41 -19.45
CA GLU A 33 49.21 -76.42 -18.72
C GLU A 33 47.81 -76.34 -19.32
N GLU A 34 47.69 -76.30 -20.65
CA GLU A 34 46.41 -76.32 -21.36
C GLU A 34 45.62 -77.63 -21.11
N LEU A 35 46.28 -78.79 -21.19
CA LEU A 35 45.67 -80.08 -20.85
C LEU A 35 45.25 -80.16 -19.39
N SER A 36 46.03 -79.57 -18.47
CA SER A 36 45.68 -79.52 -17.04
C SER A 36 44.45 -78.65 -16.79
N ARG A 37 44.34 -77.53 -17.51
CA ARG A 37 43.18 -76.64 -17.48
C ARG A 37 41.95 -77.33 -18.07
N GLN A 38 42.10 -77.98 -19.22
CA GLN A 38 41.04 -78.78 -19.83
C GLN A 38 40.61 -79.93 -18.92
N LEU A 39 41.53 -80.58 -18.20
CA LEU A 39 41.20 -81.64 -17.26
C LEU A 39 40.45 -81.11 -16.03
N ALA A 40 40.84 -79.94 -15.52
CA ALA A 40 40.13 -79.27 -14.44
C ALA A 40 38.70 -78.87 -14.87
N ASP A 41 38.55 -78.32 -16.08
CA ASP A 41 37.24 -77.98 -16.65
C ASP A 41 36.40 -79.24 -16.89
N ASN A 42 36.98 -80.33 -17.41
CA ASN A 42 36.27 -81.60 -17.58
C ASN A 42 35.84 -82.22 -16.24
N ARG A 43 36.64 -82.08 -15.17
CA ARG A 43 36.23 -82.51 -13.82
C ARG A 43 35.05 -81.69 -13.31
N ARG A 44 35.09 -80.37 -13.51
CA ARG A 44 34.00 -79.47 -13.13
C ARG A 44 32.71 -79.81 -13.89
N VAL A 45 32.81 -80.00 -15.21
CA VAL A 45 31.67 -80.36 -16.06
C VAL A 45 31.12 -81.73 -15.71
N THR A 46 31.97 -82.72 -15.43
CA THR A 46 31.50 -84.05 -15.03
C THR A 46 30.84 -84.03 -13.65
N GLU A 47 31.32 -83.23 -12.71
CA GLU A 47 30.64 -83.01 -11.43
C GLU A 47 29.27 -82.34 -11.60
N GLU A 48 29.17 -81.33 -12.47
CA GLU A 48 27.88 -80.70 -12.83
C GLU A 48 26.92 -81.70 -13.49
N ILE A 49 27.40 -82.55 -14.38
CA ILE A 49 26.60 -83.62 -15.01
C ILE A 49 26.13 -84.63 -13.97
N VAL A 50 27.02 -85.11 -13.10
CA VAL A 50 26.67 -86.12 -12.08
C VAL A 50 25.69 -85.54 -11.07
N THR A 51 25.88 -84.30 -10.63
CA THR A 51 24.93 -83.63 -9.73
C THR A 51 23.59 -83.37 -10.42
N GLY A 52 23.60 -82.95 -11.69
CA GLY A 52 22.40 -82.80 -12.51
C GLY A 52 21.64 -84.12 -12.69
N LEU A 53 22.34 -85.18 -13.08
CA LEU A 53 21.79 -86.54 -13.21
C LEU A 53 21.24 -87.05 -11.88
N GLY A 54 21.91 -86.74 -10.77
CA GLY A 54 21.43 -87.05 -9.42
C GLY A 54 20.09 -86.40 -9.10
N ARG A 55 19.90 -85.13 -9.47
CA ARG A 55 18.62 -84.41 -9.31
C ARG A 55 17.53 -85.00 -10.20
N VAL A 56 17.84 -85.24 -11.48
CA VAL A 56 16.94 -85.84 -12.47
C VAL A 56 16.47 -87.23 -12.01
N ARG A 57 17.42 -88.08 -11.58
CA ARG A 57 17.13 -89.42 -11.06
C ARG A 57 16.31 -89.38 -9.78
N ASN A 58 16.61 -88.47 -8.85
CA ASN A 58 15.81 -88.33 -7.63
C ASN A 58 14.39 -87.85 -7.94
N LYS A 59 14.21 -86.90 -8.87
CA LYS A 59 12.88 -86.44 -9.31
C LYS A 59 12.09 -87.58 -9.95
N ALA A 60 12.69 -88.32 -10.87
CA ALA A 60 12.08 -89.50 -11.50
C ALA A 60 11.71 -90.57 -10.47
N LYS A 61 12.58 -90.84 -9.48
CA LYS A 61 12.34 -91.84 -8.43
C LYS A 61 11.23 -91.42 -7.46
N VAL A 62 11.19 -90.15 -7.05
CA VAL A 62 10.19 -89.62 -6.10
C VAL A 62 8.81 -89.55 -6.75
N GLN A 63 8.74 -89.26 -8.05
CA GLN A 63 7.49 -89.11 -8.80
C GLN A 63 7.09 -90.37 -9.59
N ALA A 64 7.90 -91.44 -9.52
CA ALA A 64 7.72 -92.70 -10.27
C ALA A 64 7.49 -92.50 -11.79
N LEU A 65 8.20 -91.55 -12.39
CA LEU A 65 8.05 -91.18 -13.80
C LEU A 65 8.97 -92.03 -14.69
N ASP A 66 8.47 -92.40 -15.87
CA ASP A 66 9.31 -92.95 -16.94
C ASP A 66 10.13 -91.84 -17.64
N ASN A 67 11.21 -92.23 -18.34
CA ASN A 67 12.12 -91.30 -19.02
C ASN A 67 11.39 -90.34 -19.98
N GLY A 68 10.40 -90.82 -20.73
CA GLY A 68 9.59 -89.98 -21.62
C GLY A 68 8.74 -88.96 -20.84
N GLN A 69 8.05 -89.42 -19.80
CA GLN A 69 7.21 -88.57 -18.94
C GLN A 69 8.02 -87.52 -18.18
N MET A 70 9.26 -87.82 -17.84
CA MET A 70 10.18 -86.88 -17.21
C MET A 70 10.58 -85.75 -18.17
N ILE A 71 10.89 -86.07 -19.43
CA ILE A 71 11.20 -85.07 -20.47
C ILE A 71 9.96 -84.20 -20.74
N ASP A 72 8.79 -84.81 -20.86
CA ASP A 72 7.53 -84.08 -21.06
C ASP A 72 7.21 -83.17 -19.87
N SER A 73 7.39 -83.64 -18.63
CA SER A 73 7.19 -82.81 -17.43
C SER A 73 8.16 -81.63 -17.36
N ALA A 74 9.42 -81.82 -17.76
CA ALA A 74 10.40 -80.75 -17.82
C ALA A 74 10.08 -79.75 -18.94
N ALA A 75 9.61 -80.25 -20.09
CA ALA A 75 9.15 -79.41 -21.19
C ALA A 75 7.91 -78.59 -20.80
N GLU A 76 6.95 -79.17 -20.06
CA GLU A 76 5.80 -78.44 -19.51
C GLU A 76 6.23 -77.40 -18.46
N GLU A 77 7.18 -77.73 -17.59
CA GLU A 77 7.69 -76.81 -16.57
C GLU A 77 8.42 -75.61 -17.22
N ILE A 78 9.23 -75.85 -18.26
CA ILE A 78 9.91 -74.82 -19.05
C ILE A 78 8.88 -73.96 -19.81
N ASN A 79 7.94 -74.57 -20.54
CA ASN A 79 6.91 -73.84 -21.28
C ASN A 79 5.97 -73.05 -20.34
N GLY A 80 5.68 -73.58 -19.15
CA GLY A 80 4.90 -72.89 -18.12
C GLY A 80 5.65 -71.70 -17.53
N GLN A 81 6.96 -71.85 -17.29
CA GLN A 81 7.82 -70.75 -16.86
C GLN A 81 7.94 -69.66 -17.93
N GLU A 82 8.07 -70.02 -19.21
CA GLU A 82 8.15 -69.07 -20.33
C GLU A 82 6.88 -68.22 -20.43
N ARG A 83 5.69 -68.83 -20.38
CA ARG A 83 4.41 -68.09 -20.38
C ARG A 83 4.26 -67.18 -19.16
N ASN A 84 4.73 -67.64 -17.99
CA ASN A 84 4.72 -66.81 -16.78
C ASN A 84 5.66 -65.61 -16.90
N LEU A 85 6.82 -65.77 -17.56
CA LEU A 85 7.75 -64.68 -17.83
C LEU A 85 7.11 -63.63 -18.75
N ASP A 86 6.42 -64.03 -19.81
CA ASP A 86 5.73 -63.10 -20.71
C ASP A 86 4.65 -62.28 -19.99
N THR A 87 3.85 -62.92 -19.15
CA THR A 87 2.84 -62.21 -18.34
C THR A 87 3.48 -61.23 -17.35
N LEU A 88 4.58 -61.62 -16.71
CA LEU A 88 5.29 -60.80 -15.74
C LEU A 88 5.99 -59.62 -16.42
N ILE A 89 6.57 -59.83 -17.60
CA ILE A 89 7.13 -58.77 -18.45
C ILE A 89 6.02 -57.79 -18.84
N SER A 90 4.86 -58.27 -19.30
CA SER A 90 3.73 -57.43 -19.66
C SER A 90 3.27 -56.54 -18.49
N VAL A 91 3.04 -57.13 -17.31
CA VAL A 91 2.64 -56.39 -16.11
C VAL A 91 3.72 -55.39 -15.68
N LEU A 92 4.99 -55.78 -15.70
CA LEU A 92 6.08 -54.88 -15.36
C LEU A 92 6.18 -53.71 -16.35
N THR A 93 6.05 -53.97 -17.66
CA THR A 93 6.07 -52.91 -18.67
C THR A 93 4.92 -51.92 -18.49
N GLU A 94 3.69 -52.40 -18.27
CA GLU A 94 2.54 -51.54 -18.03
C GLU A 94 2.71 -50.71 -16.74
N SER A 95 3.21 -51.34 -15.67
CA SER A 95 3.48 -50.64 -14.40
C SER A 95 4.54 -49.55 -14.55
N LEU A 96 5.56 -49.81 -15.36
CA LEU A 96 6.64 -48.89 -15.65
C LEU A 96 6.15 -47.72 -16.51
N GLU A 97 5.29 -47.96 -17.50
CA GLU A 97 4.65 -46.91 -18.27
C GLU A 97 3.76 -46.02 -17.41
N LYS A 98 2.91 -46.62 -16.54
CA LYS A 98 2.09 -45.86 -15.57
C LYS A 98 2.95 -45.03 -14.63
N ALA A 99 4.04 -45.61 -14.10
CA ALA A 99 4.96 -44.90 -13.22
C ALA A 99 5.66 -43.74 -13.93
N LYS A 100 6.11 -43.93 -15.19
CA LYS A 100 6.69 -42.86 -16.00
C LYS A 100 5.68 -41.76 -16.29
N HIS A 101 4.46 -42.11 -16.67
CA HIS A 101 3.40 -41.14 -16.94
C HIS A 101 3.07 -40.32 -15.68
N SER A 102 2.90 -40.97 -14.54
CA SER A 102 2.68 -40.28 -13.25
C SER A 102 3.86 -39.38 -12.87
N ARG A 103 5.10 -39.85 -13.07
CA ARG A 103 6.31 -39.03 -12.84
C ARG A 103 6.31 -37.78 -13.71
N ASP A 104 6.01 -37.91 -15.00
CA ASP A 104 6.05 -36.79 -15.94
C ASP A 104 4.92 -35.79 -15.65
N GLN A 105 3.73 -36.25 -15.28
CA GLN A 105 2.64 -35.40 -14.80
C GLN A 105 3.02 -34.63 -13.53
N ASN A 106 3.63 -35.31 -12.54
CA ASN A 106 4.08 -34.67 -11.31
C ASN A 106 5.19 -33.62 -11.58
N ALA A 107 6.12 -33.91 -12.50
CA ALA A 107 7.14 -32.96 -12.91
C ALA A 107 6.53 -31.72 -13.59
N ALA A 108 5.51 -31.92 -14.43
CA ALA A 108 4.78 -30.82 -15.05
C ALA A 108 4.05 -29.95 -14.01
N LEU A 109 3.38 -30.57 -13.04
CA LEU A 109 2.73 -29.85 -11.94
C LEU A 109 3.74 -29.04 -11.12
N LEU A 110 4.88 -29.63 -10.76
CA LEU A 110 5.94 -28.91 -10.05
C LEU A 110 6.44 -27.68 -10.82
N SER A 111 6.61 -27.80 -12.14
CA SER A 111 6.98 -26.67 -12.99
C SER A 111 5.91 -25.57 -12.99
N GLN A 112 4.63 -25.94 -13.08
CA GLN A 112 3.51 -24.99 -13.01
C GLN A 112 3.46 -24.27 -11.66
N TYR A 113 3.62 -24.99 -10.55
CA TYR A 113 3.68 -24.40 -9.20
C TYR A 113 4.87 -23.45 -9.05
N ALA A 114 6.06 -23.84 -9.52
CA ALA A 114 7.24 -23.00 -9.47
C ALA A 114 7.02 -21.68 -10.24
N ASN A 115 6.43 -21.76 -11.44
CA ASN A 115 6.12 -20.59 -12.25
C ASN A 115 5.06 -19.69 -11.61
N ALA A 116 4.00 -20.27 -11.05
CA ALA A 116 2.94 -19.52 -10.37
C ALA A 116 3.47 -18.80 -9.12
N LEU A 117 4.27 -19.49 -8.30
CA LEU A 117 4.89 -18.91 -7.10
C LEU A 117 5.91 -17.82 -7.46
N ALA A 118 6.71 -18.03 -8.50
CA ALA A 118 7.64 -17.00 -8.97
C ALA A 118 6.90 -15.74 -9.47
N ALA A 119 5.79 -15.92 -10.20
CA ALA A 119 4.96 -14.81 -10.64
C ALA A 119 4.29 -14.06 -9.49
N MET A 120 3.70 -14.78 -8.52
CA MET A 120 3.13 -14.17 -7.31
C MET A 120 4.20 -13.40 -6.52
N LEU A 121 5.38 -14.00 -6.33
CA LEU A 121 6.47 -13.37 -5.59
C LEU A 121 6.95 -12.08 -6.26
N LYS A 122 7.05 -12.07 -7.60
CA LYS A 122 7.34 -10.85 -8.37
C LYS A 122 6.28 -9.77 -8.16
N GLN A 123 5.00 -10.13 -8.27
CA GLN A 123 3.89 -9.21 -8.03
C GLN A 123 3.89 -8.65 -6.60
N PHE A 124 4.20 -9.48 -5.59
CA PHE A 124 4.30 -9.03 -4.20
C PHE A 124 5.45 -8.04 -3.99
N HIS A 125 6.61 -8.28 -4.58
CA HIS A 125 7.73 -7.33 -4.50
C HIS A 125 7.40 -5.99 -5.18
N GLU A 126 6.82 -6.03 -6.37
CA GLU A 126 6.39 -4.83 -7.09
C GLU A 126 5.32 -4.05 -6.30
N TYR A 127 4.31 -4.75 -5.79
CA TYR A 127 3.26 -4.15 -4.95
C TYR A 127 3.86 -3.52 -3.70
N LYS A 128 4.72 -4.24 -2.97
CA LYS A 128 5.31 -3.74 -1.73
C LYS A 128 6.17 -2.50 -1.98
N SER A 129 6.96 -2.49 -3.05
CA SER A 129 7.77 -1.34 -3.45
C SER A 129 6.90 -0.11 -3.74
N LYS A 130 5.89 -0.27 -4.61
CA LYS A 130 4.94 0.80 -4.95
C LYS A 130 4.17 1.31 -3.72
N HIS A 131 3.68 0.40 -2.88
CA HIS A 131 2.97 0.78 -1.67
C HIS A 131 3.86 1.60 -0.72
N VAL A 132 5.13 1.22 -0.55
CA VAL A 132 6.05 1.99 0.29
C VAL A 132 6.32 3.38 -0.30
N SER A 133 6.50 3.48 -1.62
CA SER A 133 6.68 4.79 -2.28
C SER A 133 5.45 5.67 -2.16
N ASP A 134 4.25 5.10 -2.29
CA ASP A 134 2.98 5.83 -2.23
C ASP A 134 2.68 6.32 -0.81
N VAL A 135 2.93 5.49 0.20
CA VAL A 135 2.81 5.91 1.60
C VAL A 135 3.83 6.99 1.94
N ALA A 136 5.06 6.87 1.44
CA ALA A 136 6.08 7.90 1.65
C ALA A 136 5.73 9.22 0.96
N SER A 137 5.20 9.19 -0.27
CA SER A 137 4.78 10.40 -0.99
C SER A 137 3.59 11.07 -0.30
N TRP A 138 2.61 10.27 0.18
CA TRP A 138 1.48 10.77 0.96
C TRP A 138 1.92 11.45 2.26
N HIS A 139 2.85 10.84 3.00
CA HIS A 139 3.38 11.46 4.21
C HIS A 139 4.22 12.72 3.95
N ARG A 140 4.84 12.85 2.78
CA ARG A 140 5.53 14.09 2.39
C ARG A 140 4.52 15.19 2.07
N SER A 141 3.55 14.92 1.20
CA SER A 141 2.54 15.91 0.82
C SER A 141 1.70 16.36 2.01
N TYR A 142 1.35 15.45 2.93
CA TYR A 142 0.65 15.82 4.16
C TYR A 142 1.47 16.73 5.08
N ARG A 143 2.80 16.50 5.19
CA ARG A 143 3.68 17.39 5.96
C ARG A 143 3.80 18.76 5.31
N GLU A 144 3.94 18.81 3.99
CA GLU A 144 3.95 20.07 3.23
C GLU A 144 2.66 20.88 3.43
N GLN A 145 1.50 20.22 3.42
CA GLN A 145 0.20 20.86 3.70
C GLN A 145 0.13 21.41 5.13
N LEU A 146 0.64 20.66 6.12
CA LEU A 146 0.69 21.13 7.50
C LEU A 146 1.61 22.34 7.66
N ASP A 147 2.75 22.35 6.97
CA ASP A 147 3.68 23.48 7.01
C ASP A 147 3.14 24.70 6.28
N GLU A 148 2.42 24.52 5.17
CA GLU A 148 1.68 25.59 4.50
C GLU A 148 0.63 26.21 5.41
N ALA A 149 -0.21 25.38 6.04
CA ALA A 149 -1.23 25.86 6.97
C ALA A 149 -0.63 26.61 8.16
N ARG A 150 0.51 26.17 8.69
CA ARG A 150 1.25 26.88 9.76
C ARG A 150 1.79 28.23 9.28
N ARG A 151 2.37 28.28 8.08
CA ARG A 151 2.91 29.51 7.47
C ARG A 151 1.80 30.51 7.17
N GLU A 152 0.67 30.05 6.65
CA GLU A 152 -0.51 30.88 6.43
C GLU A 152 -1.05 31.41 7.77
N ASN A 153 -1.16 30.57 8.80
CA ASN A 153 -1.63 31.01 10.11
C ASN A 153 -0.71 32.06 10.74
N SER A 154 0.61 31.88 10.65
CA SER A 154 1.56 32.90 11.13
C SER A 154 1.43 34.21 10.36
N ARG A 155 1.27 34.14 9.03
CA ARG A 155 1.10 35.32 8.17
C ARG A 155 -0.19 36.07 8.50
N LEU A 156 -1.31 35.37 8.68
CA LEU A 156 -2.58 35.98 9.05
C LEU A 156 -2.51 36.63 10.43
N ARG A 157 -1.85 35.99 11.40
CA ARG A 157 -1.61 36.59 12.72
C ARG A 157 -0.79 37.87 12.58
N GLU A 158 0.33 37.84 11.87
CA GLU A 158 1.17 39.01 11.63
C GLU A 158 0.38 40.16 11.01
N GLN A 159 -0.43 39.89 9.98
CA GLN A 159 -1.29 40.89 9.36
C GLN A 159 -2.30 41.50 10.35
N ILE A 160 -2.92 40.69 11.22
CA ILE A 160 -3.83 41.17 12.27
C ILE A 160 -3.07 42.04 13.28
N TRP A 161 -1.87 41.61 13.70
CA TRP A 161 -1.02 42.38 14.61
C TRP A 161 -0.63 43.74 14.02
N GLU A 162 -0.24 43.78 12.73
CA GLU A 162 0.05 45.01 12.01
C GLU A 162 -1.18 45.92 11.95
N MET A 163 -2.33 45.38 11.54
CA MET A 163 -3.58 46.14 11.45
C MET A 163 -3.99 46.71 12.82
N GLN A 164 -3.92 45.91 13.89
CA GLN A 164 -4.23 46.34 15.25
C GLN A 164 -3.24 47.43 15.72
N SER A 165 -1.96 47.28 15.42
CA SER A 165 -0.94 48.29 15.72
C SER A 165 -1.20 49.61 14.99
N HIS A 166 -1.54 49.56 13.70
CA HIS A 166 -1.93 50.72 12.91
C HIS A 166 -3.20 51.38 13.45
N ALA A 167 -4.22 50.59 13.80
CA ALA A 167 -5.46 51.10 14.40
C ALA A 167 -5.22 51.74 15.77
N SER A 168 -4.38 51.15 16.63
CA SER A 168 -4.00 51.74 17.92
C SER A 168 -3.32 53.09 17.72
N ARG A 169 -2.32 53.17 16.84
CA ARG A 169 -1.62 54.43 16.54
C ARG A 169 -2.56 55.50 15.99
N ALA A 170 -3.49 55.13 15.13
CA ALA A 170 -4.50 56.05 14.59
C ALA A 170 -5.44 56.56 15.71
N ASN A 171 -5.91 55.67 16.58
CA ASN A 171 -6.75 56.04 17.73
C ASN A 171 -6.01 56.94 18.73
N ASP A 172 -4.74 56.64 19.02
CA ASP A 172 -3.90 57.48 19.88
C ASP A 172 -3.69 58.85 19.24
N GLY A 173 -3.46 58.91 17.92
CA GLY A 173 -3.40 60.15 17.16
C GLY A 173 -4.70 60.97 17.24
N LEU A 174 -5.87 60.32 17.14
CA LEU A 174 -7.17 60.99 17.31
C LEU A 174 -7.41 61.49 18.73
N ARG A 175 -7.01 60.72 19.75
CA ARG A 175 -7.10 61.13 21.16
C ARG A 175 -6.21 62.33 21.42
N GLN A 176 -4.96 62.29 20.97
CA GLN A 176 -4.03 63.41 21.08
C GLN A 176 -4.53 64.65 20.33
N PHE A 177 -5.14 64.46 19.14
CA PHE A 177 -5.75 65.55 18.40
C PHE A 177 -6.92 66.17 19.18
N ARG A 178 -7.86 65.37 19.68
CA ARG A 178 -8.99 65.85 20.50
C ARG A 178 -8.51 66.60 21.74
N GLN A 179 -7.53 66.02 22.44
CA GLN A 179 -6.94 66.65 23.62
C GLN A 179 -6.36 68.03 23.27
N LYS A 180 -5.51 68.12 22.24
CA LYS A 180 -4.93 69.41 21.80
C LYS A 180 -5.98 70.38 21.28
N TYR A 181 -7.04 69.90 20.66
CA TYR A 181 -8.13 70.70 20.13
C TYR A 181 -9.01 71.29 21.23
N ASP A 182 -9.26 70.52 22.28
CA ASP A 182 -10.03 70.94 23.46
C ASP A 182 -9.20 71.84 24.38
N GLU A 183 -7.89 71.58 24.51
CA GLU A 183 -6.94 72.36 25.31
C GLU A 183 -6.47 73.67 24.63
N ASP A 184 -6.83 73.93 23.37
CA ASP A 184 -6.44 75.16 22.67
C ASP A 184 -7.23 76.37 23.20
N GLU A 185 -6.65 77.04 24.20
CA GLU A 185 -7.21 78.22 24.86
C GLU A 185 -7.56 79.33 23.86
N LYS A 186 -6.74 79.56 22.83
CA LYS A 186 -6.99 80.60 21.82
C LYS A 186 -8.28 80.37 21.04
N ARG A 187 -8.61 79.10 20.80
CA ARG A 187 -9.84 78.71 20.11
C ARG A 187 -11.04 78.84 21.04
N TRP A 188 -10.90 78.52 22.33
CA TRP A 188 -11.94 78.79 23.32
C TRP A 188 -12.21 80.29 23.42
N ASP A 189 -11.16 81.10 23.55
CA ASP A 189 -11.23 82.55 23.64
C ASP A 189 -11.89 83.13 22.38
N ALA A 190 -11.45 82.74 21.18
CA ALA A 190 -12.09 83.18 19.94
C ALA A 190 -13.58 82.82 19.86
N ARG A 191 -13.99 81.64 20.38
CA ARG A 191 -15.42 81.28 20.45
C ARG A 191 -16.17 82.16 21.45
N VAL A 192 -15.60 82.43 22.61
CA VAL A 192 -16.19 83.32 23.62
C VAL A 192 -16.31 84.73 23.09
N GLU A 193 -15.26 85.25 22.44
CA GLU A 193 -15.24 86.57 21.80
C GLU A 193 -16.27 86.69 20.68
N ASP A 194 -16.43 85.68 19.81
CA ASP A 194 -17.46 85.68 18.77
C ASP A 194 -18.87 85.72 19.39
N ILE A 195 -19.12 84.89 20.41
CA ILE A 195 -20.41 84.88 21.12
C ILE A 195 -20.65 86.24 21.82
N ALA A 196 -19.66 86.78 22.50
CA ALA A 196 -19.74 88.08 23.18
C ALA A 196 -20.03 89.21 22.16
N SER A 197 -19.28 89.25 21.06
CA SER A 197 -19.48 90.21 19.97
C SER A 197 -20.89 90.12 19.39
N ARG A 198 -21.41 88.90 19.18
CA ARG A 198 -22.80 88.68 18.72
C ARG A 198 -23.83 89.16 19.75
N GLN A 199 -23.59 88.95 21.03
CA GLN A 199 -24.48 89.46 22.09
C GLN A 199 -24.46 90.98 22.17
N GLU A 200 -23.29 91.61 22.03
CA GLU A 200 -23.17 93.07 21.96
C GLU A 200 -23.94 93.62 20.76
N LEU A 201 -23.78 93.02 19.58
CA LEU A 201 -24.55 93.39 18.39
C LEU A 201 -26.07 93.29 18.63
N ARG A 202 -26.54 92.22 19.29
CA ARG A 202 -27.96 92.06 19.67
C ARG A 202 -28.40 93.13 20.68
N PHE A 203 -27.58 93.42 21.67
CA PHE A 203 -27.86 94.46 22.66
C PHE A 203 -28.01 95.82 21.99
N TRP A 204 -27.05 96.21 21.14
CA TRP A 204 -27.10 97.45 20.40
C TRP A 204 -28.26 97.49 19.41
N LYS A 205 -28.60 96.37 18.76
CA LYS A 205 -29.79 96.25 17.91
C LYS A 205 -31.07 96.56 18.69
N ARG A 206 -31.26 95.97 19.88
CA ARG A 206 -32.42 96.25 20.75
C ARG A 206 -32.47 97.71 21.20
N MET A 207 -31.32 98.31 21.50
CA MET A 207 -31.23 99.72 21.88
C MET A 207 -31.54 100.67 20.70
N ALA A 208 -31.14 100.30 19.48
CA ALA A 208 -31.32 101.13 18.29
C ALA A 208 -32.69 100.94 17.61
N MET A 209 -33.32 99.77 17.76
CA MET A 209 -34.60 99.43 17.11
C MET A 209 -35.56 98.72 18.10
N PRO A 210 -36.18 99.47 19.04
CA PRO A 210 -37.06 98.90 20.07
C PRO A 210 -38.38 98.32 19.55
N GLU A 211 -38.83 98.76 18.37
CA GLU A 211 -40.12 98.37 17.76
C GLU A 211 -40.05 97.02 17.02
N LEU A 212 -38.84 96.45 16.84
CA LEU A 212 -38.64 95.16 16.17
C LEU A 212 -38.72 94.05 17.23
N GLY A 213 -39.67 93.11 17.07
CA GLY A 213 -39.85 92.00 18.00
C GLY A 213 -38.63 91.06 18.06
N ASP A 214 -38.48 90.34 19.17
CA ASP A 214 -37.33 89.44 19.43
C ASP A 214 -37.28 88.21 18.49
N GLU A 215 -38.35 87.94 17.74
CA GLU A 215 -38.51 86.83 16.80
C GLU A 215 -38.15 87.22 15.36
N ASP A 216 -36.88 87.56 15.11
CA ASP A 216 -36.37 87.82 13.76
C ASP A 216 -35.78 86.55 13.13
N PRO A 217 -36.39 85.99 12.05
CA PRO A 217 -35.92 84.77 11.40
C PRO A 217 -34.49 84.84 10.82
N TYR A 218 -33.98 86.03 10.53
CA TYR A 218 -32.62 86.18 9.96
C TYR A 218 -31.52 86.17 11.03
N TRP A 219 -31.89 86.25 12.31
CA TRP A 219 -30.93 86.44 13.41
C TRP A 219 -31.24 85.61 14.65
N SER A 220 -32.29 84.77 14.65
CA SER A 220 -32.58 83.86 15.76
C SER A 220 -31.47 82.81 15.88
N GLY A 221 -31.13 82.43 17.12
CA GLY A 221 -29.92 81.69 17.46
C GLY A 221 -29.83 80.24 16.98
N ASP A 222 -30.62 79.85 15.97
CA ASP A 222 -30.77 78.45 15.51
C ASP A 222 -30.38 78.24 14.03
N ASP A 223 -29.97 79.30 13.31
CA ASP A 223 -29.68 79.23 11.86
C ASP A 223 -28.20 78.94 11.51
N ASP A 224 -27.32 78.77 12.50
CA ASP A 224 -25.88 78.52 12.26
C ASP A 224 -25.41 77.09 12.63
N VAL A 225 -26.26 76.24 13.22
CA VAL A 225 -25.86 74.90 13.69
C VAL A 225 -26.42 73.76 12.82
N ILE A 226 -27.53 74.00 12.11
CA ILE A 226 -28.13 73.01 11.22
C ILE A 226 -28.08 73.54 9.79
N ASP A 227 -27.27 72.90 8.95
CA ASP A 227 -27.26 73.11 7.50
C ASP A 227 -28.71 73.09 6.98
N VAL A 228 -29.10 74.09 6.18
CA VAL A 228 -30.43 74.16 5.55
C VAL A 228 -30.76 72.84 4.83
N ALA A 229 -29.75 72.15 4.28
CA ALA A 229 -29.89 70.84 3.68
C ALA A 229 -30.25 69.74 4.69
N GLU A 230 -29.65 69.73 5.88
CA GLU A 230 -29.94 68.75 6.93
C GLU A 230 -31.31 69.01 7.57
N LYS A 231 -31.74 70.27 7.69
CA LYS A 231 -33.09 70.64 8.15
C LYS A 231 -34.17 70.11 7.19
N MET A 232 -33.92 70.20 5.88
CA MET A 232 -34.81 69.62 4.85
C MET A 232 -34.78 68.08 4.90
N ARG A 233 -33.62 67.47 5.15
CA ARG A 233 -33.49 66.01 5.30
C ARG A 233 -34.25 65.49 6.51
N LEU A 234 -34.19 66.20 7.64
CA LEU A 234 -34.92 65.85 8.85
C LEU A 234 -36.43 66.02 8.66
N ALA A 235 -36.89 67.14 8.07
CA ALA A 235 -38.30 67.34 7.78
C ALA A 235 -38.88 66.27 6.83
N THR A 236 -38.09 65.81 5.85
CA THR A 236 -38.50 64.71 4.96
C THR A 236 -38.51 63.35 5.65
N LEU A 237 -37.56 63.08 6.55
CA LEU A 237 -37.56 61.88 7.39
C LEU A 237 -38.74 61.85 8.36
N ASP A 238 -39.04 62.97 9.02
CA ASP A 238 -40.16 63.09 9.95
C ASP A 238 -41.51 62.96 9.23
N ALA A 239 -41.65 63.56 8.04
CA ALA A 239 -42.83 63.39 7.20
C ALA A 239 -43.04 61.93 6.77
N ARG A 240 -41.95 61.23 6.44
CA ARG A 240 -41.98 59.81 6.10
C ARG A 240 -42.31 58.93 7.30
N ALA A 241 -41.71 59.20 8.45
CA ALA A 241 -42.02 58.48 9.70
C ALA A 241 -43.48 58.69 10.12
N ALA A 242 -44.01 59.91 9.99
CA ALA A 242 -45.41 60.20 10.24
C ALA A 242 -46.35 59.48 9.26
N GLN A 243 -45.98 59.40 7.98
CA GLN A 243 -46.72 58.60 6.99
C GLN A 243 -46.68 57.10 7.31
N GLU A 244 -45.52 56.56 7.68
CA GLU A 244 -45.36 55.15 8.05
C GLU A 244 -46.13 54.82 9.34
N GLN A 245 -46.14 55.72 10.34
CA GLN A 245 -46.97 55.58 11.53
C GLN A 245 -48.46 55.66 11.22
N HIS A 246 -48.88 56.58 10.34
CA HIS A 246 -50.27 56.68 9.91
C HIS A 246 -50.70 55.44 9.11
N GLN A 247 -49.79 54.88 8.30
CA GLN A 247 -50.02 53.66 7.54
C GLN A 247 -50.05 52.41 8.45
N GLN A 248 -49.23 52.36 9.50
CA GLN A 248 -49.31 51.34 10.54
C GLN A 248 -50.63 51.42 11.32
N MET A 249 -51.08 52.63 11.71
CA MET A 249 -52.38 52.80 12.36
C MET A 249 -53.54 52.39 11.45
N LEU A 250 -53.48 52.70 10.16
CA LEU A 250 -54.49 52.25 9.19
C LEU A 250 -54.48 50.72 8.99
N MET A 251 -53.31 50.08 9.06
CA MET A 251 -53.19 48.61 9.06
C MET A 251 -53.67 47.96 10.37
N GLU A 252 -53.62 48.66 11.50
CA GLU A 252 -54.18 48.21 12.78
C GLU A 252 -55.71 48.43 12.87
N GLU A 253 -56.25 49.47 12.23
CA GLU A 253 -57.71 49.74 12.17
C GLU A 253 -58.44 48.89 11.11
N GLU A 254 -57.82 48.60 9.96
CA GLU A 254 -58.32 47.59 9.01
C GLU A 254 -57.90 46.19 9.51
N GLY A 255 -58.66 45.62 10.45
CA GLY A 255 -58.41 44.30 11.02
C GLY A 255 -58.28 43.17 9.99
N VAL A 256 -57.07 42.99 9.46
CA VAL A 256 -56.64 41.86 8.64
C VAL A 256 -55.81 40.95 9.53
N GLU A 257 -56.42 39.85 9.98
CA GLU A 257 -55.71 38.70 10.54
C GLU A 257 -54.79 38.10 9.46
N GLY A 258 -53.58 38.65 9.36
CA GLY A 258 -52.50 38.16 8.52
C GLY A 258 -51.26 37.99 9.38
N HIS A 259 -50.97 36.73 9.74
CA HIS A 259 -49.75 36.33 10.44
C HIS A 259 -48.51 36.84 9.68
N ILE A 260 -47.92 37.95 10.14
CA ILE A 260 -46.60 38.41 9.70
C ILE A 260 -45.64 38.23 10.87
N LEU A 261 -44.60 37.43 10.59
CA LEU A 261 -43.47 37.14 11.44
C LEU A 261 -42.92 38.42 12.08
N ILE A 262 -43.21 38.60 13.37
CA ILE A 262 -42.43 39.49 14.23
C ILE A 262 -41.02 38.91 14.26
N GLY A 263 -40.10 39.57 13.54
CA GLY A 263 -38.67 39.33 13.58
C GLY A 263 -38.11 39.68 14.96
N GLY A 264 -38.37 38.82 15.94
CA GLY A 264 -37.68 38.81 17.21
C GLY A 264 -36.24 38.39 16.99
N ILE A 265 -35.30 39.26 17.35
CA ILE A 265 -33.88 38.91 17.45
C ILE A 265 -33.76 37.90 18.60
N ALA A 266 -33.78 36.61 18.25
CA ALA A 266 -33.39 35.54 19.15
C ALA A 266 -31.89 35.68 19.41
N MET A 267 -31.53 36.17 20.60
CA MET A 267 -30.18 36.05 21.15
C MET A 267 -29.94 34.57 21.44
N GLN A 268 -29.54 33.83 20.40
CA GLN A 268 -29.10 32.45 20.53
C GLN A 268 -27.77 32.45 21.28
N ARG A 269 -27.87 32.12 22.57
CA ARG A 269 -26.74 31.82 23.44
C ARG A 269 -26.22 30.43 23.04
N ASP A 270 -25.26 30.40 22.12
CA ASP A 270 -24.54 29.17 21.81
C ASP A 270 -23.66 28.80 23.01
N GLU A 271 -24.12 27.79 23.74
CA GLU A 271 -23.30 27.05 24.67
C GLU A 271 -22.29 26.18 23.92
N VAL A 272 -21.10 26.14 24.49
CA VAL A 272 -19.93 25.39 24.07
C VAL A 272 -20.22 23.89 24.10
N THR A 273 -20.41 23.25 22.94
CA THR A 273 -20.05 21.83 22.72
C THR A 273 -19.88 21.53 21.24
N GLY A 274 -18.68 21.08 20.85
CA GLY A 274 -18.47 20.32 19.60
C GLY A 274 -17.75 21.08 18.49
N THR A 275 -16.42 21.13 18.58
CA THR A 275 -15.54 21.39 17.43
C THR A 275 -15.92 20.53 16.22
N PRO A 276 -16.12 21.09 15.01
CA PRO A 276 -16.20 20.28 13.81
C PRO A 276 -14.79 19.78 13.47
N VAL A 277 -14.59 18.47 13.60
CA VAL A 277 -13.39 17.80 13.08
C VAL A 277 -13.44 17.90 11.55
N PRO A 278 -12.38 18.38 10.86
CA PRO A 278 -12.38 18.45 9.41
C PRO A 278 -12.45 17.03 8.82
N VAL A 279 -13.47 16.80 7.98
CA VAL A 279 -13.67 15.54 7.25
C VAL A 279 -12.50 15.35 6.28
N PRO A 280 -11.78 14.21 6.31
CA PRO A 280 -10.70 13.97 5.37
C PRO A 280 -11.24 13.80 3.93
N PRO A 281 -10.49 14.22 2.91
CA PRO A 281 -10.92 14.12 1.52
C PRO A 281 -11.16 12.66 1.11
N PRO A 282 -12.13 12.39 0.21
CA PRO A 282 -12.43 11.05 -0.26
C PRO A 282 -11.21 10.44 -0.95
N ARG A 283 -10.90 9.18 -0.60
CA ARG A 283 -9.84 8.42 -1.26
C ARG A 283 -10.17 8.28 -2.75
N PRO A 284 -9.19 8.39 -3.66
CA PRO A 284 -9.42 8.07 -5.06
C PRO A 284 -9.84 6.60 -5.16
N LEU A 285 -10.94 6.35 -5.87
CA LEU A 285 -11.39 5.00 -6.21
C LEU A 285 -10.23 4.29 -6.89
N SER A 286 -9.73 3.23 -6.26
CA SER A 286 -8.85 2.29 -6.93
C SER A 286 -9.59 1.80 -8.16
N ALA A 287 -9.09 2.16 -9.35
CA ALA A 287 -9.54 1.59 -10.61
C ALA A 287 -9.24 0.09 -10.56
N GLY A 288 -10.26 -0.67 -10.16
CA GLY A 288 -10.30 -2.11 -10.27
C GLY A 288 -10.24 -2.48 -11.74
N SER A 289 -9.11 -3.07 -12.12
CA SER A 289 -8.97 -4.22 -13.02
C SER A 289 -10.26 -4.59 -13.78
N SER A 290 -10.40 -4.05 -14.99
CA SER A 290 -11.25 -4.63 -16.03
C SER A 290 -10.42 -5.66 -16.79
N THR A 291 -10.37 -6.88 -16.29
CA THR A 291 -10.03 -8.06 -17.11
C THR A 291 -10.93 -9.21 -16.69
N GLY A 292 -11.94 -9.50 -17.53
CA GLY A 292 -12.70 -10.74 -17.43
C GLY A 292 -14.16 -10.63 -17.83
N SER A 293 -14.45 -10.69 -19.12
CA SER A 293 -15.67 -11.37 -19.58
C SER A 293 -15.39 -12.08 -20.90
N THR A 294 -15.60 -13.38 -20.84
CA THR A 294 -15.58 -14.39 -21.88
C THR A 294 -16.54 -14.10 -23.03
N GLY A 295 -16.09 -14.43 -24.25
CA GLY A 295 -16.83 -14.49 -25.51
C GLY A 295 -15.91 -14.98 -26.61
#